data_AF-A0A938PDL6-F1
#
_entry.id   AF-A0A938PDL6-F1
#
_cell.length_a   1.000
_cell.length_b   1.000
_cell.length_c   1.000
_cell.angle_alpha   90.00
_cell.angle_beta   90.00
_cell.angle_gamma   90.00
#
_symmetry.space_group_name_H-M   'P 1'
#
loop_
_entity.id
_entity.type
_entity.pdbx_description
1 polymer ?
#
loop_
_entity_poly.entity_id
_entity_poly.type
_entity_poly.pdbx_seq_one_letter_code
_entity_poly.pdbx_strand_id
1 'polypeptide(L)' 'MPPLLQIEHLSVRFDTDDGVVAAVDDVSLALDRG' A
#
# COMPACT_ATOMS: atom_id res chain seq x y z
N MET A 1 1.34 -22.78 -2.87
CA MET A 1 1.34 -22.34 -1.45
C MET A 1 0.83 -20.92 -1.42
N PRO A 2 0.10 -20.48 -0.38
CA PRO A 2 -0.28 -19.08 -0.26
C PRO A 2 0.97 -18.19 -0.03
N PRO A 3 0.95 -16.92 -0.47
CA PRO A 3 2.07 -15.99 -0.27
C PRO A 3 2.32 -15.74 1.22
N LEU A 4 3.55 -15.33 1.56
CA LEU A 4 3.93 -14.95 2.93
C LEU A 4 3.25 -13.65 3.37
N LEU A 5 3.12 -12.70 2.44
CA LEU A 5 2.42 -11.44 2.64
C LEU A 5 1.64 -11.10 1.36
N GLN A 6 0.42 -10.65 1.54
CA GLN A 6 -0.43 -10.13 0.47
C GLN A 6 -0.99 -8.78 0.91
N ILE A 7 -0.78 -7.77 0.09
CA ILE A 7 -1.34 -6.43 0.23
C ILE A 7 -2.24 -6.19 -0.99
N GLU A 8 -3.45 -5.74 -0.74
CA GLU A 8 -4.42 -5.40 -1.78
C GLU A 8 -4.86 -3.95 -1.60
N HIS A 9 -4.79 -3.19 -2.69
CA HIS A 9 -5.33 -1.83 -2.76
C HIS A 9 -4.87 -0.89 -1.64
N LEU A 10 -3.59 -0.99 -1.22
CA LEU A 10 -3.05 -0.15 -0.17
C LEU A 10 -3.04 1.31 -0.63
N SER A 11 -3.72 2.15 0.14
CA SER A 11 -3.72 3.59 -0.03
C SER A 11 -3.36 4.26 1.28
N VAL A 12 -2.41 5.19 1.24
CA VAL A 12 -1.96 5.96 2.40
C VAL A 12 -2.00 7.42 2.03
N ARG A 13 -2.77 8.20 2.80
CA ARG A 13 -2.96 9.64 2.60
C ARG A 13 -2.67 10.37 3.91
N PHE A 14 -2.10 11.56 3.79
CA PHE A 14 -1.81 12.44 4.91
C PHE A 14 -2.49 13.78 4.69
N ASP A 15 -3.26 14.23 5.67
CA ASP A 15 -3.78 15.59 5.73
C ASP A 15 -2.65 16.53 6.19
N THR A 16 -2.38 17.57 5.41
CA THR A 16 -1.39 18.60 5.69
C THR A 16 -2.02 19.98 5.57
N ASP A 17 -1.36 21.01 6.08
CA ASP A 17 -1.83 22.40 5.97
C ASP A 17 -1.98 22.86 4.50
N ASP A 18 -1.21 22.25 3.58
CA ASP A 18 -1.24 22.53 2.15
C ASP A 18 -2.18 21.58 1.36
N GLY A 19 -2.93 20.73 2.06
CA GLY A 19 -3.89 19.78 1.48
C GLY A 19 -3.53 18.30 1.70
N VAL A 20 -4.18 17.42 0.93
CA VAL A 20 -4.01 15.97 1.07
C VAL A 20 -2.88 15.47 0.20
N VAL A 21 -1.92 14.77 0.80
CA VAL A 21 -0.80 14.12 0.08
C VAL A 21 -1.06 12.61 0.03
N ALA A 22 -1.06 12.05 -1.18
CA ALA A 22 -1.07 10.60 -1.40
C ALA A 22 0.36 10.06 -1.36
N ALA A 23 0.70 9.29 -0.31
CA ALA A 23 2.00 8.67 -0.15
C ALA A 23 2.07 7.27 -0.77
N VAL A 24 0.94 6.55 -0.76
CA VAL A 24 0.75 5.31 -1.49
C VAL A 24 -0.63 5.40 -2.12
N ASP A 25 -0.72 5.11 -3.42
CA ASP A 25 -1.99 5.15 -4.15
C ASP A 25 -2.22 3.81 -4.85
N ASP A 26 -3.21 3.07 -4.35
CA ASP A 26 -3.72 1.81 -4.89
C ASP A 26 -2.66 0.74 -5.24
N VAL A 27 -1.78 0.43 -4.28
CA VAL A 27 -0.71 -0.56 -4.49
C VAL A 27 -1.14 -1.95 -4.04
N SER A 28 -0.92 -2.94 -4.93
CA SER A 28 -1.07 -4.37 -4.63
C SER A 28 0.27 -5.09 -4.76
N LEU A 29 0.56 -5.97 -3.80
CA LEU A 29 1.85 -6.66 -3.63
C LEU A 29 1.61 -8.08 -3.12
N ALA A 30 2.38 -9.03 -3.63
CA ALA A 30 2.54 -10.35 -3.03
C ALA A 30 4.02 -10.64 -2.78
N LEU A 31 4.35 -11.21 -1.62
CA LEU A 31 5.69 -11.65 -1.27
C LEU A 31 5.67 -13.16 -1.03
N ASP A 32 6.49 -13.90 -1.78
CA ASP A 32 6.66 -15.34 -1.63
C ASP A 32 7.85 -15.70 -0.73
N ARG A 33 7.88 -16.95 -0.27
CA ARG A 33 9.05 -17.52 0.40
C ARG A 33 10.09 -17.92 -0.65
N GLY A 34 11.35 -17.54 -0.43
CA GLY A 34 12.50 -17.97 -1.25
C GLY A 34 12.94 -19.39 -0.96
#